data_AF-A0AAV1NRH8-F1
#
_entry.id   AF-A0AAV1NRH8-F1
#
_cell.length_a   1.000
_cell.length_b   1.000
_cell.length_c   1.000
_cell.angle_alpha   90.00
_cell.angle_beta   90.00
_cell.angle_gamma   90.00
#
_symmetry.space_group_name_H-M   'P 1'
#
loop_
_entity.id
_entity.type
_entity.pdbx_description
1 polymer ?
#
loop_
_entity_poly.entity_id
_entity_poly.type
_entity_poly.pdbx_seq_one_letter_code
_entity_poly.pdbx_strand_id
1 'polypeptide(L)'
;MRAGLALLLFLLVSQVLEMQASEDRETKLHDVLLDLKQSLNPDTTTDQSIYQTSTDADIWAEIKLLRDMVVEQMVELRNMETRLSETEMQAHEQKSDLLLTKTSLEKLKRDFTAMKKKLTNSEKQVDELRKENMQQSAELSDFKVRLDASEKQVEKQAAELLFTQARVEISEKELQLLKIKMDEAQTENTAQEVQLSFLRVRMDTTETQVDSLVKESAKVAFYAALTNSGGVGPYNTATVLKFSKVFTNVGNVYSPITGYFTAPSVDLFHITVFGQPSNKTISKYGNPCPALIQTPPSLFYLSSSLANCSWPPRRGGQVYFLPGGPFGVAAGAPATLLLMY
;
A
#
# COMPACT_ATOMS: atom_id res chain seq x y z
N MET A 1 23.50 10.98 -68.62
CA MET A 1 23.87 11.78 -69.82
C MET A 1 24.76 11.03 -70.81
N ARG A 2 25.64 10.10 -70.41
CA ARG A 2 26.54 9.38 -71.34
C ARG A 2 25.85 8.39 -72.30
N ALA A 3 24.77 7.72 -71.87
CA ALA A 3 24.05 6.76 -72.72
C ALA A 3 23.23 7.42 -73.85
N GLY A 4 22.72 8.63 -73.63
CA GLY A 4 21.94 9.37 -74.64
C GLY A 4 22.80 9.87 -75.80
N LEU A 5 24.04 10.28 -75.52
CA LEU A 5 24.99 10.74 -76.54
C LEU A 5 25.42 9.60 -77.47
N ALA A 6 25.59 8.39 -76.93
CA ALA A 6 25.96 7.19 -77.71
C ALA A 6 24.84 6.77 -78.69
N LEU A 7 23.57 6.85 -78.26
CA LEU A 7 22.42 6.55 -79.11
C LEU A 7 22.25 7.56 -80.26
N LEU A 8 22.54 8.84 -79.99
CA LEU A 8 22.46 9.90 -80.99
C LEU A 8 23.59 9.79 -82.02
N LEU A 9 24.81 9.45 -81.59
CA LEU A 9 25.92 9.14 -82.50
C LEU A 9 25.66 7.88 -83.34
N PHE A 10 25.04 6.85 -82.77
CA PHE A 10 24.70 5.63 -83.50
C PHE A 10 23.62 5.87 -84.58
N LEU A 11 22.63 6.72 -84.28
CA LEU A 11 21.62 7.14 -85.25
C LEU A 11 22.22 8.00 -86.38
N LEU A 12 23.12 8.92 -86.06
CA LEU A 12 23.81 9.74 -87.06
C LEU A 12 24.73 8.89 -87.96
N VAL A 13 25.44 7.91 -87.40
CA VAL A 13 26.28 6.97 -88.19
C VAL A 13 25.41 6.08 -89.09
N SER A 14 24.22 5.67 -88.63
CA SER A 14 23.30 4.87 -89.44
C SER A 14 22.72 5.67 -90.61
N GLN A 15 22.37 6.95 -90.40
CA GLN A 15 21.89 7.83 -91.47
C GLN A 15 22.98 8.17 -92.50
N VAL A 16 24.25 8.26 -92.09
CA VAL A 16 25.38 8.47 -93.02
C VAL A 16 25.66 7.21 -93.84
N LEU A 17 25.53 6.01 -93.26
CA LEU A 17 25.66 4.75 -94.00
C LEU A 17 24.57 4.57 -95.07
N GLU A 18 23.35 5.04 -94.81
CA GLU A 18 22.24 5.00 -95.78
C GLU A 18 22.44 5.99 -96.93
N MET A 19 23.03 7.17 -96.69
CA MET A 19 23.36 8.12 -97.77
C MET A 19 24.47 7.60 -98.69
N GLN A 20 25.48 6.90 -98.16
CA GLN A 20 26.57 6.34 -98.97
C GLN A 20 26.14 5.13 -99.80
N ALA A 21 25.12 4.38 -99.36
CA ALA A 21 24.54 3.29 -100.14
C ALA A 21 23.57 3.77 -101.24
N SER A 22 23.04 4.99 -101.13
CA SER A 22 22.21 5.63 -102.15
C SER A 22 23.05 6.18 -103.32
N GLU A 23 24.25 6.69 -103.05
CA GLU A 23 25.15 7.26 -104.06
C GLU A 23 25.81 6.16 -104.93
N ASP A 24 26.03 4.95 -104.38
CA ASP A 24 26.53 3.77 -105.12
C ASP A 24 25.47 3.11 -106.05
N ARG A 25 24.19 3.49 -105.92
CA ARG A 25 23.10 3.02 -106.78
C ARG A 25 22.88 3.91 -108.01
N GLU A 26 23.25 5.18 -107.98
CA GLU A 26 23.19 6.06 -109.17
C GLU A 26 24.37 5.87 -110.12
N THR A 27 25.56 5.52 -109.61
CA THR A 27 26.75 5.22 -110.43
C THR A 27 26.63 3.89 -111.19
N LYS A 28 25.98 2.88 -110.61
CA LYS A 28 25.67 1.60 -111.28
C LYS A 28 24.58 1.71 -112.36
N LEU A 29 23.77 2.77 -112.34
CA LEU A 29 22.76 3.02 -113.38
C LEU A 29 23.37 3.64 -114.66
N HIS A 30 24.50 4.33 -114.53
CA HIS A 30 25.23 4.92 -115.67
C HIS A 30 26.13 3.91 -116.41
N ASP A 31 26.55 2.82 -115.75
CA ASP A 31 27.39 1.77 -116.37
C ASP A 31 26.56 0.80 -117.24
N VAL A 32 25.30 0.52 -116.86
CA VAL A 32 24.40 -0.37 -117.63
C VAL A 32 23.81 0.32 -118.88
N LEU A 33 23.73 1.66 -118.88
CA LEU A 33 23.22 2.43 -120.02
C LEU A 33 24.25 2.59 -121.17
N LEU A 34 25.53 2.28 -120.94
CA LEU A 34 26.58 2.36 -121.96
C LEU A 34 26.76 1.05 -122.75
N ASP A 35 26.36 -0.09 -122.18
CA ASP A 35 26.56 -1.43 -122.78
C ASP A 35 25.47 -1.86 -123.78
N LEU A 36 24.37 -1.09 -123.93
CA LEU A 36 23.32 -1.36 -124.92
C LEU A 36 23.39 -0.48 -126.18
N LYS A 37 24.58 0.01 -126.55
CA LYS A 37 24.77 0.77 -127.79
C LYS A 37 25.96 0.35 -128.66
N GLN A 38 26.59 -0.80 -128.41
CA GLN A 38 27.73 -1.23 -129.21
C GLN A 38 27.81 -2.74 -129.43
N SER A 39 26.94 -3.24 -130.32
CA SER A 39 27.07 -4.48 -131.10
C SER A 39 25.69 -4.66 -131.78
N LEU A 40 25.48 -4.59 -133.08
CA LEU A 40 26.27 -5.17 -134.14
C LEU A 40 25.88 -4.51 -135.48
N ASN A 41 26.80 -3.80 -136.11
CA ASN A 41 26.90 -3.88 -137.57
C ASN A 41 27.63 -5.19 -137.88
N PRO A 42 27.26 -5.87 -138.97
CA PRO A 42 28.26 -6.07 -140.00
C PRO A 42 27.77 -5.60 -141.36
N ASP A 43 28.58 -4.72 -141.93
CA ASP A 43 28.75 -4.49 -143.35
C ASP A 43 28.97 -5.80 -144.13
N THR A 44 28.45 -5.86 -145.36
CA THR A 44 29.26 -6.13 -146.57
C THR A 44 28.49 -5.73 -147.84
N THR A 45 28.75 -4.49 -148.30
CA THR A 45 29.28 -4.14 -149.65
C THR A 45 29.35 -5.26 -150.70
N THR A 46 29.02 -5.13 -151.99
CA THR A 46 28.85 -3.99 -152.92
C THR A 46 28.19 -4.54 -154.19
N ASP A 47 27.54 -3.65 -154.96
CA ASP A 47 27.46 -3.65 -156.43
C ASP A 47 26.51 -4.65 -157.12
N GLN A 48 25.35 -4.16 -157.60
CA GLN A 48 25.26 -3.68 -158.98
C GLN A 48 23.87 -3.16 -159.33
N SER A 49 23.92 -2.07 -160.07
CA SER A 49 22.92 -1.45 -160.93
C SER A 49 21.91 -2.39 -161.63
N ILE A 50 20.69 -1.85 -161.85
CA ILE A 50 19.85 -1.98 -163.07
C ILE A 50 18.79 -3.11 -163.14
N TYR A 51 17.52 -2.65 -163.29
CA TYR A 51 16.25 -3.23 -163.78
C TYR A 51 15.69 -4.59 -163.27
N GLN A 52 14.48 -4.48 -162.68
CA GLN A 52 13.25 -5.24 -162.97
C GLN A 52 13.08 -6.74 -162.62
N THR A 53 12.08 -6.95 -161.74
CA THR A 53 10.99 -7.96 -161.74
C THR A 53 11.28 -9.47 -161.55
N SER A 54 10.55 -10.02 -160.55
CA SER A 54 9.68 -11.23 -160.66
C SER A 54 10.15 -12.56 -160.03
N THR A 55 9.47 -12.99 -158.95
CA THR A 55 8.67 -14.24 -158.80
C THR A 55 8.77 -14.95 -157.42
N ASP A 56 7.68 -14.88 -156.64
CA ASP A 56 7.17 -15.71 -155.53
C ASP A 56 8.07 -16.26 -154.39
N ALA A 57 9.29 -16.74 -154.61
CA ALA A 57 10.02 -17.54 -153.61
C ALA A 57 10.57 -16.72 -152.40
N ASP A 58 11.04 -15.50 -152.63
CA ASP A 58 11.58 -14.61 -151.58
C ASP A 58 10.49 -14.02 -150.67
N ILE A 59 9.30 -13.75 -151.23
CA ILE A 59 8.14 -13.27 -150.48
C ILE A 59 7.74 -14.29 -149.41
N TRP A 60 7.79 -15.58 -149.75
CA TRP A 60 7.47 -16.66 -148.81
C TRP A 60 8.52 -16.81 -147.69
N ALA A 61 9.80 -16.56 -147.96
CA ALA A 61 10.85 -16.59 -146.95
C ALA A 61 10.71 -15.44 -145.95
N GLU A 62 10.44 -14.22 -146.42
CA GLU A 62 10.16 -13.06 -145.57
C GLU A 62 8.87 -13.25 -144.75
N ILE A 63 7.79 -13.76 -145.36
CA ILE A 63 6.54 -14.07 -144.64
C ILE A 63 6.76 -15.13 -143.55
N LYS A 64 7.63 -16.11 -143.78
CA LYS A 64 7.98 -17.13 -142.79
C LYS A 64 8.80 -16.53 -141.64
N LEU A 65 9.77 -15.66 -141.92
CA LEU A 65 10.53 -14.94 -140.90
C LEU A 65 9.63 -14.02 -140.07
N LEU A 66 8.72 -13.28 -140.72
CA LEU A 66 7.73 -12.46 -140.02
C LEU A 66 6.80 -13.32 -139.17
N ARG A 67 6.37 -14.49 -139.64
CA ARG A 67 5.59 -15.44 -138.85
C ARG A 67 6.37 -15.91 -137.62
N ASP A 68 7.62 -16.34 -137.80
CA ASP A 68 8.44 -16.87 -136.71
C ASP A 68 8.75 -15.76 -135.67
N MET A 69 8.99 -14.52 -136.12
CA MET A 69 9.15 -13.34 -135.26
C MET A 69 7.85 -12.96 -134.52
N VAL A 70 6.70 -13.02 -135.18
CA VAL A 70 5.40 -12.81 -134.54
C VAL A 70 5.14 -13.91 -133.51
N VAL A 71 5.50 -15.17 -133.81
CA VAL A 71 5.40 -16.28 -132.86
C VAL A 71 6.32 -16.05 -131.66
N GLU A 72 7.56 -15.59 -131.88
CA GLU A 72 8.51 -15.26 -130.80
C GLU A 72 7.96 -14.13 -129.92
N GLN A 73 7.46 -13.04 -130.52
CA GLN A 73 6.80 -11.96 -129.78
C GLN A 73 5.56 -12.45 -128.99
N MET A 74 4.76 -13.37 -129.55
CA MET A 74 3.63 -13.96 -128.81
C MET A 74 4.10 -14.81 -127.62
N VAL A 75 5.21 -15.53 -127.75
CA VAL A 75 5.82 -16.30 -126.65
C VAL A 75 6.38 -15.37 -125.57
N GLU A 76 7.06 -14.30 -125.96
CA GLU A 76 7.56 -13.28 -125.02
C GLU A 76 6.41 -12.57 -124.30
N LEU A 77 5.37 -12.15 -125.02
CA LEU A 77 4.17 -11.56 -124.42
C LEU A 77 3.53 -12.50 -123.40
N ARG A 78 3.41 -13.79 -123.75
CA ARG A 78 2.88 -14.80 -122.85
C ARG A 78 3.75 -14.99 -121.60
N ASN A 79 5.08 -14.98 -121.77
CA ASN A 79 6.02 -15.08 -120.65
C ASN A 79 5.98 -13.83 -119.75
N MET A 80 5.83 -12.64 -120.34
CA MET A 80 5.62 -11.41 -119.58
C MET A 80 4.30 -11.42 -118.83
N GLU A 81 3.23 -11.92 -119.44
CA GLU A 81 1.91 -12.06 -118.79
C GLU A 81 1.95 -13.04 -117.62
N THR A 82 2.65 -14.18 -117.75
CA THR A 82 2.85 -15.12 -116.62
C THR A 82 3.66 -14.48 -115.50
N ARG A 83 4.76 -13.79 -115.81
CA ARG A 83 5.57 -13.07 -114.81
C ARG A 83 4.77 -11.96 -114.12
N LEU A 84 3.96 -11.21 -114.89
CA LEU A 84 3.09 -10.17 -114.34
C LEU A 84 2.09 -10.79 -113.36
N SER A 85 1.40 -11.86 -113.77
CA SER A 85 0.45 -12.59 -112.92
C SER A 85 1.10 -13.13 -111.64
N GLU A 86 2.32 -13.68 -111.71
CA GLU A 86 3.09 -14.11 -110.54
C GLU A 86 3.42 -12.94 -109.61
N THR A 87 3.86 -11.80 -110.15
CA THR A 87 4.16 -10.61 -109.32
C THR A 87 2.92 -9.99 -108.70
N GLU A 88 1.78 -10.01 -109.39
CA GLU A 88 0.49 -9.57 -108.85
C GLU A 88 0.04 -10.48 -107.70
N MET A 89 0.18 -11.80 -107.87
CA MET A 89 -0.12 -12.77 -106.82
C MET A 89 0.78 -12.57 -105.59
N GLN A 90 2.10 -12.36 -105.79
CA GLN A 90 3.03 -12.04 -104.70
C GLN A 90 2.68 -10.72 -104.01
N ALA A 91 2.29 -9.69 -104.75
CA ALA A 91 1.87 -8.41 -104.17
C ALA A 91 0.58 -8.56 -103.33
N HIS A 92 -0.36 -9.42 -103.77
CA HIS A 92 -1.56 -9.75 -103.00
C HIS A 92 -1.24 -10.51 -101.71
N GLU A 93 -0.32 -11.47 -101.75
CA GLU A 93 0.15 -12.20 -100.57
C GLU A 93 0.84 -11.28 -99.57
N GLN A 94 1.78 -10.46 -100.04
CA GLN A 94 2.45 -9.45 -99.21
C GLN A 94 1.47 -8.45 -98.58
N LYS A 95 0.43 -8.06 -99.31
CA LYS A 95 -0.62 -7.18 -98.77
C LYS A 95 -1.44 -7.87 -97.68
N SER A 96 -1.70 -9.17 -97.81
CA SER A 96 -2.36 -9.98 -96.78
C SER A 96 -1.50 -10.07 -95.51
N ASP A 97 -0.21 -10.38 -95.65
CA ASP A 97 0.73 -10.44 -94.52
C ASP A 97 0.90 -9.08 -93.84
N LEU A 98 0.96 -8.00 -94.62
CA LEU A 98 0.99 -6.62 -94.10
C LEU A 98 -0.27 -6.31 -93.27
N LEU A 99 -1.44 -6.80 -93.68
CA LEU A 99 -2.68 -6.62 -92.94
C LEU A 99 -2.67 -7.40 -91.62
N LEU A 100 -2.18 -8.65 -91.64
CA LEU A 100 -2.04 -9.49 -90.44
C LEU A 100 -1.05 -8.89 -89.44
N THR A 101 0.10 -8.40 -89.91
CA THR A 101 1.10 -7.74 -89.06
C THR A 101 0.58 -6.41 -88.50
N LYS A 102 -0.16 -5.62 -89.28
CA LYS A 102 -0.81 -4.38 -88.82
C LYS A 102 -1.82 -4.65 -87.70
N THR A 103 -2.67 -5.68 -87.84
CA THR A 103 -3.63 -6.03 -86.77
C THR A 103 -2.95 -6.50 -85.49
N SER A 104 -1.86 -7.26 -85.63
CA SER A 104 -1.04 -7.69 -84.49
C SER A 104 -0.37 -6.51 -83.78
N LEU A 105 0.13 -5.53 -84.54
CA LEU A 105 0.72 -4.30 -84.00
C LEU A 105 -0.30 -3.46 -83.22
N GLU A 106 -1.53 -3.32 -83.75
CA GLU A 106 -2.61 -2.62 -83.03
C GLU A 106 -3.07 -3.37 -81.76
N LYS A 107 -3.02 -4.70 -81.75
CA LYS A 107 -3.23 -5.49 -80.53
C LYS A 107 -2.13 -5.21 -79.51
N LEU A 108 -0.86 -5.27 -79.93
CA LEU A 108 0.29 -5.02 -79.05
C LEU A 108 0.27 -3.60 -78.47
N LYS A 109 -0.14 -2.60 -79.26
CA LYS A 109 -0.31 -1.21 -78.80
C LYS A 109 -1.39 -1.07 -77.73
N ARG A 110 -2.50 -1.80 -77.86
CA ARG A 110 -3.55 -1.86 -76.82
C ARG A 110 -3.03 -2.54 -75.56
N ASP A 111 -2.31 -3.65 -75.68
CA ASP A 111 -1.73 -4.34 -74.53
C ASP A 111 -0.68 -3.48 -73.82
N PHE A 112 0.14 -2.73 -74.55
CA PHE A 112 1.12 -1.79 -74.00
C PHE A 112 0.45 -0.66 -73.20
N THR A 113 -0.64 -0.08 -73.71
CA THR A 113 -1.36 0.98 -72.98
C THR A 113 -2.06 0.42 -71.73
N ALA A 114 -2.63 -0.78 -71.81
CA ALA A 114 -3.20 -1.46 -70.65
C ALA A 114 -2.13 -1.78 -69.58
N MET A 115 -0.96 -2.27 -70.00
CA MET A 115 0.16 -2.57 -69.12
C MET A 115 0.70 -1.30 -68.46
N LYS A 116 0.87 -0.21 -69.21
CA LYS A 116 1.28 1.08 -68.67
C LYS A 116 0.34 1.58 -67.57
N LYS A 117 -0.98 1.44 -67.77
CA LYS A 117 -1.97 1.79 -66.75
C LYS A 117 -1.83 0.91 -65.50
N LYS A 118 -1.68 -0.41 -65.66
CA LYS A 118 -1.44 -1.32 -64.53
C LYS A 118 -0.16 -0.99 -63.78
N LEU A 119 0.91 -0.65 -64.49
CA LEU A 119 2.18 -0.23 -63.90
C LEU A 119 1.99 1.03 -63.05
N THR A 120 1.33 2.06 -63.58
CA THR A 120 1.08 3.31 -62.81
C THR A 120 0.20 3.08 -61.57
N ASN A 121 -0.73 2.13 -61.61
CA ASN A 121 -1.54 1.78 -60.44
C ASN A 121 -0.71 1.00 -59.41
N SER A 122 0.14 0.07 -59.86
CA SER A 122 1.05 -0.67 -58.98
C SER A 122 2.09 0.24 -58.33
N GLU A 123 2.60 1.24 -59.05
CA GLU A 123 3.52 2.25 -58.51
C GLU A 123 2.85 3.04 -57.37
N LYS A 124 1.60 3.48 -57.56
CA LYS A 124 0.83 4.15 -56.51
C LYS A 124 0.63 3.27 -55.27
N GLN A 125 0.27 2.00 -55.47
CA GLN A 125 0.10 1.06 -54.36
C GLN A 125 1.41 0.86 -53.57
N VAL A 126 2.55 0.77 -54.27
CA VAL A 126 3.86 0.68 -53.62
C VAL A 126 4.17 1.93 -52.78
N ASP A 127 3.82 3.11 -53.27
CA ASP A 127 4.02 4.36 -52.53
C ASP A 127 3.11 4.48 -51.30
N GLU A 128 1.86 3.99 -51.39
CA GLU A 128 0.96 3.89 -50.24
C GLU A 128 1.51 2.92 -49.19
N LEU A 129 1.91 1.71 -49.59
CA LEU A 129 2.53 0.73 -48.68
C LEU A 129 3.82 1.25 -48.04
N ARG A 130 4.62 2.03 -48.77
CA ARG A 130 5.81 2.69 -48.20
C ARG A 130 5.45 3.70 -47.11
N LYS A 131 4.39 4.49 -47.32
CA LYS A 131 3.90 5.44 -46.32
C LYS A 131 3.38 4.71 -45.07
N GLU A 132 2.60 3.66 -45.25
CA GLU A 132 2.11 2.83 -44.14
C GLU A 132 3.27 2.19 -43.35
N ASN A 133 4.28 1.65 -44.03
CA ASN A 133 5.47 1.10 -43.37
C ASN A 133 6.24 2.15 -42.57
N MET A 134 6.37 3.38 -43.09
CA MET A 134 7.01 4.47 -42.33
C MET A 134 6.19 4.85 -41.10
N GLN A 135 4.86 4.92 -41.23
CA GLN A 135 3.97 5.22 -40.11
C GLN A 135 4.06 4.13 -39.03
N GLN A 136 3.95 2.85 -39.42
CA GLN A 136 4.07 1.72 -38.50
C GLN A 136 5.43 1.71 -37.79
N SER A 137 6.52 2.02 -38.51
CA SER A 137 7.84 2.14 -37.89
C SER A 137 7.91 3.26 -36.85
N ALA A 138 7.21 4.39 -37.08
CA ALA A 138 7.15 5.48 -36.13
C ALA A 138 6.30 5.12 -34.89
N GLU A 139 5.15 4.47 -35.10
CA GLU A 139 4.28 3.98 -34.02
C GLU A 139 4.98 2.93 -33.14
N LEU A 140 5.73 2.00 -33.75
CA LEU A 140 6.55 1.03 -33.02
C LEU A 140 7.65 1.70 -32.19
N SER A 141 8.25 2.78 -32.71
CA SER A 141 9.24 3.56 -31.97
C SER A 141 8.61 4.29 -30.77
N ASP A 142 7.43 4.89 -30.94
CA ASP A 142 6.70 5.53 -29.83
C ASP A 142 6.31 4.50 -28.75
N PHE A 143 5.78 3.34 -29.19
CA PHE A 143 5.42 2.27 -28.27
C PHE A 143 6.63 1.78 -27.48
N LYS A 144 7.80 1.66 -28.11
CA LYS A 144 9.05 1.29 -27.44
C LYS A 144 9.43 2.29 -26.34
N VAL A 145 9.39 3.59 -26.64
CA VAL A 145 9.69 4.63 -25.65
C VAL A 145 8.72 4.59 -24.47
N ARG A 146 7.42 4.37 -24.75
CA ARG A 146 6.40 4.23 -23.71
C ARG A 146 6.61 2.98 -22.86
N LEU A 147 7.05 1.88 -23.48
CA LEU A 147 7.37 0.64 -22.78
C LEU A 147 8.55 0.86 -21.82
N ASP A 148 9.66 1.42 -22.30
CA ASP A 148 10.85 1.74 -21.48
C ASP A 148 10.49 2.68 -20.30
N ALA A 149 9.60 3.65 -20.52
CA ALA A 149 9.12 4.54 -19.46
C ALA A 149 8.26 3.79 -18.42
N SER A 150 7.37 2.90 -18.88
CA SER A 150 6.53 2.09 -18.00
C SER A 150 7.34 1.07 -17.19
N GLU A 151 8.37 0.47 -17.77
CA GLU A 151 9.29 -0.44 -17.08
C GLU A 151 10.00 0.28 -15.93
N LYS A 152 10.55 1.48 -16.18
CA LYS A 152 11.15 2.32 -15.13
C LYS A 152 10.15 2.70 -14.03
N GLN A 153 8.89 2.93 -14.37
CA GLN A 153 7.85 3.22 -13.39
C GLN A 153 7.55 2.00 -12.51
N VAL A 154 7.48 0.81 -13.09
CA VAL A 154 7.30 -0.45 -12.34
C VAL A 154 8.49 -0.70 -11.41
N GLU A 155 9.73 -0.47 -11.87
CA GLU A 155 10.92 -0.58 -11.02
C GLU A 155 10.88 0.39 -9.83
N LYS A 156 10.48 1.64 -10.07
CA LYS A 156 10.31 2.64 -8.99
C LYS A 156 9.26 2.19 -7.98
N GLN A 157 8.11 1.70 -8.45
CA GLN A 157 7.05 1.19 -7.58
C GLN A 157 7.51 -0.03 -6.77
N ALA A 158 8.28 -0.94 -7.38
CA ALA A 158 8.85 -2.08 -6.67
C ALA A 158 9.81 -1.65 -5.55
N ALA A 159 10.65 -0.64 -5.80
CA ALA A 159 11.54 -0.09 -4.77
C ALA A 159 10.77 0.58 -3.63
N GLU A 160 9.70 1.33 -3.93
CA GLU A 160 8.82 1.93 -2.93
C GLU A 160 8.12 0.87 -2.08
N LEU A 161 7.65 -0.23 -2.69
CA LEU A 161 7.04 -1.36 -1.97
C LEU A 161 8.02 -2.06 -1.04
N LEU A 162 9.27 -2.29 -1.47
CA LEU A 162 10.29 -2.87 -0.59
C LEU A 162 10.60 -1.97 0.61
N PHE A 163 10.63 -0.65 0.40
CA PHE A 163 10.85 0.30 1.48
C PHE A 163 9.68 0.34 2.49
N THR A 164 8.44 0.33 2.00
CA THR A 164 7.27 0.29 2.89
C THR A 164 7.16 -1.03 3.63
N GLN A 165 7.48 -2.15 2.99
CA GLN A 165 7.55 -3.46 3.64
C GLN A 165 8.57 -3.47 4.78
N ALA A 166 9.79 -2.95 4.56
CA ALA A 166 10.80 -2.86 5.61
C ALA A 166 10.35 -1.97 6.79
N ARG A 167 9.64 -0.86 6.52
CA ARG A 167 9.06 -0.02 7.58
C ARG A 167 8.00 -0.75 8.39
N VAL A 168 7.14 -1.53 7.74
CA VAL A 168 6.12 -2.33 8.42
C VAL A 168 6.78 -3.38 9.32
N GLU A 169 7.77 -4.12 8.82
CA GLU A 169 8.50 -5.12 9.62
C GLU A 169 9.17 -4.51 10.86
N ILE A 170 9.73 -3.30 10.76
CA ILE A 170 10.28 -2.59 11.93
C ILE A 170 9.17 -2.24 12.92
N SER A 171 8.06 -1.66 12.45
CA SER A 171 6.93 -1.29 13.31
C SER A 171 6.27 -2.49 13.99
N GLU A 172 6.22 -3.64 13.33
CA GLU A 172 5.73 -4.89 13.90
C GLU A 172 6.63 -5.36 15.05
N LYS A 173 7.96 -5.28 14.90
CA LYS A 173 8.92 -5.60 15.96
C LYS A 173 8.80 -4.64 17.15
N GLU A 174 8.59 -3.35 16.89
CA GLU A 174 8.36 -2.36 17.95
C GLU A 174 7.07 -2.65 18.73
N LEU A 175 5.99 -3.01 18.04
CA LEU A 175 4.72 -3.41 18.68
C LEU A 175 4.87 -4.69 19.51
N GLN A 176 5.62 -5.68 19.03
CA GLN A 176 5.92 -6.89 19.80
C GLN A 176 6.69 -6.55 21.08
N LEU A 177 7.71 -5.69 21.00
CA LEU A 177 8.48 -5.26 22.16
C LEU A 177 7.62 -4.50 23.17
N LEU A 178 6.76 -3.60 22.68
CA LEU A 178 5.85 -2.84 23.54
C LEU A 178 4.87 -3.76 24.28
N LYS A 179 4.39 -4.82 23.61
CA LYS A 179 3.52 -5.82 24.23
C LYS A 179 4.23 -6.57 25.36
N ILE A 180 5.48 -6.99 25.16
CA ILE A 180 6.28 -7.65 26.21
C ILE A 180 6.43 -6.73 27.43
N LYS A 181 6.78 -5.45 27.21
CA LYS A 181 6.90 -4.47 28.30
C LYS A 181 5.58 -4.23 29.03
N MET A 182 4.45 -4.28 28.32
CA MET A 182 3.13 -4.15 28.94
C MET A 182 2.80 -5.35 29.81
N ASP A 183 3.09 -6.57 29.34
CA ASP A 183 2.92 -7.79 30.12
C ASP A 183 3.82 -7.77 31.37
N GLU A 184 5.09 -7.35 31.24
CA GLU A 184 6.03 -7.16 32.37
C GLU A 184 5.47 -6.16 33.40
N ALA A 185 5.07 -4.96 32.96
CA ALA A 185 4.51 -3.94 33.85
C ALA A 185 3.21 -4.42 34.53
N GLN A 186 2.39 -5.20 33.83
CA GLN A 186 1.19 -5.80 34.43
C GLN A 186 1.57 -6.81 35.53
N THR A 187 2.58 -7.65 35.31
CA THR A 187 3.05 -8.59 36.34
C THR A 187 3.62 -7.85 37.56
N GLU A 188 4.40 -6.77 37.36
CA GLU A 188 4.91 -5.94 38.45
C GLU A 188 3.78 -5.28 39.25
N ASN A 189 2.76 -4.74 38.59
CA ASN A 189 1.58 -4.17 39.24
C ASN A 189 0.87 -5.22 40.11
N THR A 190 0.65 -6.44 39.59
CA THR A 190 0.01 -7.50 40.39
C THR A 190 0.86 -7.92 41.59
N ALA A 191 2.19 -7.96 41.44
CA ALA A 191 3.09 -8.26 42.55
C ALA A 191 3.08 -7.16 43.62
N GLN A 192 3.04 -5.89 43.20
CA GLN A 192 2.91 -4.74 44.09
C GLN A 192 1.57 -4.74 44.83
N GLU A 193 0.45 -5.07 44.17
CA GLU A 193 -0.86 -5.20 44.81
C GLU A 193 -0.84 -6.28 45.92
N VAL A 194 -0.20 -7.42 45.67
CA VAL A 194 -0.02 -8.47 46.68
C VAL A 194 0.80 -7.95 47.87
N GLN A 195 1.92 -7.25 47.63
CA GLN A 195 2.73 -6.68 48.71
C GLN A 195 1.96 -5.63 49.52
N LEU A 196 1.20 -4.75 48.85
CA LEU A 196 0.36 -3.75 49.53
C LEU A 196 -0.73 -4.42 50.37
N SER A 197 -1.36 -5.49 49.88
CA SER A 197 -2.34 -6.25 50.66
C SER A 197 -1.71 -6.90 51.90
N PHE A 198 -0.51 -7.46 51.77
CA PHE A 198 0.21 -8.06 52.88
C PHE A 198 0.64 -7.02 53.93
N LEU A 199 1.16 -5.88 53.48
CA LEU A 199 1.51 -4.77 54.36
C LEU A 199 0.30 -4.22 55.08
N ARG A 200 -0.86 -4.10 54.41
CA ARG A 200 -2.12 -3.69 55.03
C ARG A 200 -2.54 -4.64 56.16
N VAL A 201 -2.53 -5.95 55.90
CA VAL A 201 -2.85 -6.96 56.94
C VAL A 201 -1.89 -6.87 58.12
N ARG A 202 -0.58 -6.70 57.86
CA ARG A 202 0.40 -6.51 58.93
C ARG A 202 0.14 -5.23 59.71
N MET A 203 -0.18 -4.13 59.04
CA MET A 203 -0.49 -2.84 59.66
C MET A 203 -1.71 -2.96 60.57
N ASP A 204 -2.81 -3.54 60.07
CA ASP A 204 -4.04 -3.78 60.84
C ASP A 204 -3.74 -4.69 62.08
N THR A 205 -2.88 -5.69 61.91
CA THR A 205 -2.44 -6.56 63.01
C THR A 205 -1.60 -5.79 64.04
N THR A 206 -0.69 -4.92 63.60
CA THR A 206 0.11 -4.11 64.53
C THR A 206 -0.73 -3.04 65.22
N GLU A 207 -1.70 -2.45 64.53
CA GLU A 207 -2.63 -1.45 65.08
C GLU A 207 -3.47 -2.09 66.20
N THR A 208 -4.03 -3.27 65.95
CA THR A 208 -4.78 -4.03 66.98
C THR A 208 -3.91 -4.42 68.18
N GLN A 209 -2.65 -4.81 67.95
CA GLN A 209 -1.69 -5.07 69.04
C GLN A 209 -1.38 -3.81 69.85
N VAL A 210 -1.10 -2.68 69.19
CA VAL A 210 -0.83 -1.40 69.87
C VAL A 210 -2.05 -0.96 70.67
N ASP A 211 -3.25 -1.02 70.10
CA ASP A 211 -4.50 -0.69 70.80
C ASP A 211 -4.71 -1.56 72.04
N SER A 212 -4.38 -2.86 71.97
CA SER A 212 -4.46 -3.75 73.12
C SER A 212 -3.47 -3.37 74.22
N LEU A 213 -2.21 -3.06 73.87
CA LEU A 213 -1.17 -2.64 74.81
C LEU A 213 -1.48 -1.28 75.44
N VAL A 214 -2.03 -0.34 74.67
CA VAL A 214 -2.48 0.97 75.21
C VAL A 214 -3.62 0.78 76.21
N LYS A 215 -4.57 -0.12 75.94
CA LYS A 215 -5.64 -0.44 76.90
C LYS A 215 -5.13 -1.13 78.15
N GLU A 216 -4.13 -2.00 78.04
CA GLU A 216 -3.52 -2.70 79.18
C GLU A 216 -2.63 -1.78 80.04
N SER A 217 -2.00 -0.77 79.45
CA SER A 217 -1.12 0.19 80.15
C SER A 217 -1.83 1.48 80.58
N ALA A 218 -3.15 1.55 80.48
CA ALA A 218 -3.93 2.70 80.88
C ALA A 218 -3.89 2.90 82.40
N LYS A 219 -3.05 3.84 82.85
CA LYS A 219 -2.96 4.26 84.26
C LYS A 219 -4.30 4.81 84.72
N VAL A 220 -4.74 4.45 85.93
CA VAL A 220 -6.04 4.86 86.46
C VAL A 220 -5.93 5.40 87.89
N ALA A 221 -6.53 6.57 88.11
CA ALA A 221 -6.45 7.27 89.39
C ALA A 221 -7.66 8.18 89.57
N PHE A 222 -8.25 8.21 90.76
CA PHE A 222 -9.32 9.14 91.07
C PHE A 222 -9.13 9.81 92.43
N TYR A 223 -9.67 11.01 92.57
CA TYR A 223 -9.69 11.79 93.80
C TYR A 223 -11.00 12.57 93.86
N ALA A 224 -11.79 12.35 94.92
CA ALA A 224 -13.10 12.96 95.08
C ALA A 224 -13.42 13.23 96.56
N ALA A 225 -14.24 14.25 96.81
CA ALA A 225 -14.75 14.64 98.12
C ALA A 225 -16.29 14.63 98.14
N LEU A 226 -16.87 14.48 99.33
CA LEU A 226 -18.31 14.32 99.53
C LEU A 226 -19.11 15.51 98.98
N THR A 227 -18.85 16.73 99.47
CA THR A 227 -19.58 17.96 99.10
C THR A 227 -18.65 19.19 99.21
N ASN A 228 -19.09 20.33 98.67
CA ASN A 228 -18.41 21.62 98.86
C ASN A 228 -18.65 22.25 100.24
N SER A 229 -19.82 21.96 100.84
CA SER A 229 -20.26 22.46 102.14
C SER A 229 -21.50 21.67 102.60
N GLY A 230 -21.76 21.66 103.91
CA GLY A 230 -22.89 20.93 104.51
C GLY A 230 -22.61 19.46 104.84
N GLY A 231 -23.34 18.92 105.82
CA GLY A 231 -23.23 17.52 106.24
C GLY A 231 -24.03 16.59 105.32
N VAL A 232 -23.61 15.33 105.22
CA VAL A 232 -24.23 14.32 104.36
C VAL A 232 -24.86 13.24 105.24
N GLY A 233 -26.19 13.12 105.19
CA GLY A 233 -27.00 12.31 106.10
C GLY A 233 -27.88 13.16 107.03
N PRO A 234 -28.52 12.55 108.05
CA PRO A 234 -28.44 11.16 108.47
C PRO A 234 -29.13 10.20 107.50
N TYR A 235 -28.56 9.00 107.33
CA TYR A 235 -29.17 7.92 106.55
C TYR A 235 -29.67 6.83 107.50
N ASN A 236 -30.95 6.49 107.40
CA ASN A 236 -31.59 5.43 108.17
C ASN A 236 -31.46 4.04 107.50
N THR A 237 -30.93 3.98 106.28
CA THR A 237 -30.72 2.77 105.48
C THR A 237 -29.33 2.79 104.85
N ALA A 238 -28.81 1.61 104.51
CA ALA A 238 -27.51 1.48 103.85
C ALA A 238 -27.55 2.18 102.48
N THR A 239 -27.03 3.42 102.44
CA THR A 239 -27.02 4.28 101.27
C THR A 239 -25.59 4.45 100.80
N VAL A 240 -25.33 4.23 99.51
CA VAL A 240 -24.01 4.45 98.92
C VAL A 240 -23.64 5.93 99.01
N LEU A 241 -22.47 6.22 99.58
CA LEU A 241 -21.94 7.58 99.65
C LEU A 241 -21.50 8.03 98.26
N LYS A 242 -22.08 9.15 97.82
CA LYS A 242 -21.76 9.77 96.54
C LYS A 242 -20.84 10.95 96.78
N PHE A 243 -19.59 10.82 96.36
CA PHE A 243 -18.62 11.91 96.34
C PHE A 243 -18.92 12.78 95.12
N SER A 244 -19.65 13.86 95.36
CA SER A 244 -20.13 14.75 94.30
C SER A 244 -19.04 15.65 93.72
N LYS A 245 -17.96 15.89 94.49
CA LYS A 245 -16.84 16.73 94.08
C LYS A 245 -15.69 15.88 93.59
N VAL A 246 -15.58 15.68 92.30
CA VAL A 246 -14.47 14.93 91.68
C VAL A 246 -13.39 15.90 91.24
N PHE A 247 -12.17 15.72 91.73
CA PHE A 247 -11.01 16.55 91.37
C PHE A 247 -10.20 15.92 90.24
N THR A 248 -10.02 14.60 90.29
CA THR A 248 -9.27 13.83 89.29
C THR A 248 -10.00 12.52 89.04
N ASN A 249 -10.08 12.08 87.79
CA ASN A 249 -10.70 10.80 87.40
C ASN A 249 -10.01 10.23 86.15
N VAL A 250 -8.70 9.99 86.25
CA VAL A 250 -7.90 9.37 85.19
C VAL A 250 -8.43 7.95 84.95
N GLY A 251 -8.80 7.67 83.70
CA GLY A 251 -9.46 6.41 83.32
C GLY A 251 -10.98 6.38 83.52
N ASN A 252 -11.59 7.47 84.04
CA ASN A 252 -13.04 7.58 84.26
C ASN A 252 -13.67 6.41 85.04
N VAL A 253 -12.90 5.88 86.00
CA VAL A 253 -13.21 4.67 86.77
C VAL A 253 -14.17 4.91 87.94
N TYR A 254 -14.32 6.16 88.39
CA TYR A 254 -15.29 6.56 89.42
C TYR A 254 -16.50 7.29 88.80
N SER A 255 -17.71 6.95 89.26
CA SER A 255 -18.96 7.60 88.83
C SER A 255 -19.58 8.44 89.96
N PRO A 256 -19.59 9.78 89.87
CA PRO A 256 -20.17 10.65 90.91
C PRO A 256 -21.71 10.53 91.03
N ILE A 257 -22.37 10.04 89.98
CA ILE A 257 -23.82 9.85 89.95
C ILE A 257 -24.22 8.65 90.83
N THR A 258 -23.41 7.61 90.82
CA THR A 258 -23.73 6.34 91.49
C THR A 258 -22.94 6.12 92.78
N GLY A 259 -21.73 6.68 92.89
CA GLY A 259 -20.81 6.48 94.00
C GLY A 259 -19.92 5.23 93.88
N TYR A 260 -19.98 4.53 92.75
CA TYR A 260 -19.16 3.33 92.49
C TYR A 260 -17.83 3.67 91.83
N PHE A 261 -16.79 2.98 92.28
CA PHE A 261 -15.52 2.82 91.57
C PHE A 261 -15.51 1.45 90.89
N THR A 262 -15.22 1.39 89.59
CA THR A 262 -15.14 0.14 88.82
C THR A 262 -13.71 -0.11 88.39
N ALA A 263 -13.16 -1.28 88.74
CA ALA A 263 -11.79 -1.65 88.38
C ALA A 263 -11.65 -1.96 86.87
N PRO A 264 -10.78 -1.25 86.13
CA PRO A 264 -10.55 -1.48 84.70
C PRO A 264 -9.61 -2.67 84.42
N SER A 265 -8.74 -3.01 85.36
CA SER A 265 -7.77 -4.13 85.30
C SER A 265 -7.81 -4.96 86.59
N VAL A 266 -6.95 -5.97 86.67
CA VAL A 266 -6.83 -6.92 87.81
C VAL A 266 -5.73 -6.48 88.78
N ASP A 267 -5.08 -5.35 88.52
CA ASP A 267 -3.95 -4.87 89.34
C ASP A 267 -4.41 -4.47 90.73
N LEU A 268 -3.51 -4.53 91.72
CA LEU A 268 -3.80 -4.11 93.09
C LEU A 268 -4.22 -2.64 93.07
N PHE A 269 -5.31 -2.27 93.76
CA PHE A 269 -5.75 -0.88 93.97
C PHE A 269 -5.49 -0.43 95.41
N HIS A 270 -4.94 0.76 95.62
CA HIS A 270 -4.77 1.36 96.94
C HIS A 270 -5.83 2.45 97.10
N ILE A 271 -6.59 2.35 98.19
CA ILE A 271 -7.71 3.21 98.51
C ILE A 271 -7.45 3.80 99.88
N THR A 272 -7.58 5.12 99.99
CA THR A 272 -7.49 5.82 101.26
C THR A 272 -8.78 6.58 101.52
N VAL A 273 -9.30 6.56 102.73
CA VAL A 273 -10.49 7.33 103.06
C VAL A 273 -10.22 8.13 104.30
N PHE A 274 -10.37 9.43 104.20
CA PHE A 274 -10.34 10.34 105.33
C PHE A 274 -11.77 10.77 105.68
N GLY A 275 -12.08 10.86 106.97
CA GLY A 275 -13.40 11.27 107.44
C GLY A 275 -13.29 11.96 108.79
N GLN A 276 -14.03 13.05 108.99
CA GLN A 276 -14.12 13.70 110.30
C GLN A 276 -15.48 13.37 110.92
N PRO A 277 -15.53 12.63 112.04
CA PRO A 277 -16.80 12.37 112.71
C PRO A 277 -17.39 13.68 113.23
N SER A 278 -18.71 13.86 113.11
CA SER A 278 -19.42 14.94 113.78
C SER A 278 -19.39 14.64 115.29
N ASN A 279 -19.03 15.64 116.09
CA ASN A 279 -18.79 15.51 117.54
C ASN A 279 -19.95 14.80 118.28
N LYS A 280 -19.86 13.49 118.47
CA LYS A 280 -20.54 12.69 119.50
C LYS A 280 -19.83 11.33 119.65
N THR A 281 -19.61 10.98 120.91
CA THR A 281 -18.65 10.02 121.45
C THR A 281 -18.94 8.54 121.08
N ILE A 282 -17.88 7.75 120.87
CA ILE A 282 -17.60 6.37 121.38
C ILE A 282 -17.03 5.35 120.35
N SER A 283 -15.95 4.70 120.81
CA SER A 283 -15.37 3.37 120.50
C SER A 283 -14.68 3.08 119.16
N LYS A 284 -13.35 2.86 119.28
CA LYS A 284 -12.46 2.15 118.35
C LYS A 284 -12.71 0.63 118.45
N TYR A 285 -13.25 0.01 117.41
CA TYR A 285 -13.09 -1.42 117.11
C TYR A 285 -13.35 -1.66 115.63
N GLY A 286 -12.39 -2.32 114.94
CA GLY A 286 -12.57 -2.81 113.57
C GLY A 286 -11.41 -2.48 112.65
N ASN A 287 -10.93 -3.49 111.90
CA ASN A 287 -9.90 -3.33 110.88
C ASN A 287 -10.33 -2.26 109.86
N PRO A 288 -9.43 -1.36 109.42
CA PRO A 288 -9.78 -0.22 108.56
C PRO A 288 -10.19 -0.61 107.14
N CYS A 289 -10.22 -1.90 106.79
CA CYS A 289 -10.58 -2.37 105.47
C CYS A 289 -11.88 -3.16 105.47
N PRO A 290 -12.96 -2.60 104.90
CA PRO A 290 -14.09 -3.40 104.49
C PRO A 290 -13.62 -4.35 103.40
N ALA A 291 -13.57 -5.65 103.71
CA ALA A 291 -13.54 -6.66 102.67
C ALA A 291 -14.81 -6.51 101.82
N LEU A 292 -14.63 -6.52 100.50
CA LEU A 292 -15.68 -6.54 99.49
C LEU A 292 -16.88 -7.39 99.92
N ILE A 293 -18.06 -6.77 99.97
CA ILE A 293 -19.33 -7.48 100.15
C ILE A 293 -19.89 -7.79 98.76
N GLN A 294 -19.74 -9.03 98.29
CA GLN A 294 -20.70 -9.61 97.35
C GLN A 294 -21.93 -10.01 98.20
N THR A 295 -22.99 -9.20 98.10
CA THR A 295 -24.38 -9.37 98.59
C THR A 295 -24.77 -10.65 99.38
N PRO A 296 -25.65 -10.61 100.41
CA PRO A 296 -25.80 -9.69 101.57
C PRO A 296 -25.87 -10.45 102.95
N PRO A 297 -26.00 -9.80 104.13
CA PRO A 297 -25.46 -8.52 104.59
C PRO A 297 -24.58 -8.70 105.86
N SER A 298 -23.29 -8.43 105.76
CA SER A 298 -22.46 -8.11 106.94
C SER A 298 -21.87 -6.73 106.73
N LEU A 299 -22.51 -5.72 107.32
CA LEU A 299 -22.12 -4.32 107.30
C LEU A 299 -20.82 -4.15 108.09
N PHE A 300 -19.74 -3.72 107.43
CA PHE A 300 -18.51 -3.28 108.08
C PHE A 300 -18.40 -1.76 107.99
N TYR A 301 -18.21 -1.12 109.14
CA TYR A 301 -18.18 0.34 109.29
C TYR A 301 -16.74 0.85 109.43
N LEU A 302 -16.44 1.97 108.79
CA LEU A 302 -15.15 2.67 108.96
C LEU A 302 -15.14 3.39 110.31
N SER A 303 -14.25 2.98 111.22
CA SER A 303 -14.17 3.51 112.59
C SER A 303 -13.00 4.49 112.83
N SER A 304 -12.34 4.97 111.77
CA SER A 304 -11.16 5.85 111.87
C SER A 304 -11.29 7.08 110.97
N SER A 305 -10.61 8.16 111.36
CA SER A 305 -10.54 9.38 110.55
C SER A 305 -9.69 9.25 109.29
N LEU A 306 -8.99 8.13 109.16
CA LEU A 306 -8.15 7.73 108.04
C LEU A 306 -8.15 6.20 107.96
N ALA A 307 -8.45 5.65 106.79
CA ALA A 307 -8.40 4.23 106.49
C ALA A 307 -7.61 4.01 105.20
N ASN A 308 -6.68 3.05 105.19
CA ASN A 308 -5.86 2.70 104.03
C ASN A 308 -6.06 1.23 103.70
N CYS A 309 -6.43 0.94 102.46
CA CYS A 309 -6.78 -0.41 102.03
C CYS A 309 -6.20 -0.74 100.67
N SER A 310 -5.78 -2.00 100.55
CA SER A 310 -5.36 -2.58 99.29
C SER A 310 -6.43 -3.55 98.83
N TRP A 311 -6.88 -3.39 97.59
CA TRP A 311 -7.95 -4.17 97.01
C TRP A 311 -7.46 -4.81 95.71
N PRO A 312 -7.30 -6.14 95.64
CA PRO A 312 -7.02 -6.84 94.39
C PRO A 312 -8.35 -7.14 93.67
N PRO A 313 -8.74 -6.37 92.64
CA PRO A 313 -10.00 -6.57 91.92
C PRO A 313 -9.90 -7.69 90.91
N ARG A 314 -11.04 -8.16 90.44
CA ARG A 314 -11.16 -8.69 89.07
C ARG A 314 -11.55 -7.52 88.15
N ARG A 315 -11.16 -7.56 86.87
CA ARG A 315 -11.63 -6.60 85.86
C ARG A 315 -13.17 -6.51 85.90
N GLY A 316 -13.71 -5.30 86.08
CA GLY A 316 -15.14 -5.03 86.25
C GLY A 316 -15.68 -5.12 87.68
N GLY A 317 -14.86 -5.47 88.68
CA GLY A 317 -15.25 -5.43 90.09
C GLY A 317 -15.57 -4.00 90.54
N GLN A 318 -16.45 -3.83 91.54
CA GLN A 318 -16.87 -2.52 92.03
C GLN A 318 -16.64 -2.34 93.53
N VAL A 319 -16.26 -1.13 93.93
CA VAL A 319 -16.14 -0.69 95.33
C VAL A 319 -16.99 0.54 95.55
N TYR A 320 -17.60 0.62 96.72
CA TYR A 320 -18.41 1.75 97.18
C TYR A 320 -18.29 1.91 98.69
N PHE A 321 -18.65 3.10 99.18
CA PHE A 321 -18.58 3.43 100.60
C PHE A 321 -19.98 3.58 101.19
N LEU A 322 -20.15 3.15 102.44
CA LEU A 322 -21.39 3.27 103.20
C LEU A 322 -21.15 4.11 104.47
N PRO A 323 -22.14 4.87 104.96
CA PRO A 323 -22.02 5.66 106.18
C PRO A 323 -21.87 4.76 107.43
N GLY A 324 -21.04 5.23 108.38
CA GLY A 324 -20.76 4.65 109.69
C GLY A 324 -21.92 4.77 110.68
N GLY A 325 -23.00 4.01 110.50
CA GLY A 325 -24.15 4.02 111.42
C GLY A 325 -25.17 5.14 111.16
N PRO A 326 -26.22 5.27 112.00
CA PRO A 326 -27.38 6.15 111.75
C PRO A 326 -27.10 7.65 111.89
N PHE A 327 -25.87 8.03 112.23
CA PHE A 327 -25.47 9.42 112.44
C PHE A 327 -24.71 9.93 111.20
N GLY A 328 -25.17 11.06 110.65
CA GLY A 328 -24.64 11.64 109.42
C GLY A 328 -23.17 12.06 109.50
N VAL A 329 -22.53 12.17 108.33
CA VAL A 329 -21.11 12.55 108.19
C VAL A 329 -20.98 14.08 108.22
N ALA A 330 -20.04 14.61 109.01
CA ALA A 330 -19.87 16.05 109.23
C ALA A 330 -19.35 16.78 107.97
N ALA A 331 -19.76 18.04 107.83
CA ALA A 331 -19.28 18.95 106.81
C ALA A 331 -17.79 19.29 106.98
N GLY A 332 -17.05 19.38 105.87
CA GLY A 332 -15.72 20.01 105.83
C GLY A 332 -14.52 19.09 106.00
N ALA A 333 -14.71 17.78 106.11
CA ALA A 333 -13.58 16.84 106.04
C ALA A 333 -13.12 16.71 104.57
N PRO A 334 -11.85 16.97 104.23
CA PRO A 334 -11.31 16.45 102.99
C PRO A 334 -11.32 14.93 103.12
N ALA A 335 -12.30 14.28 102.51
CA ALA A 335 -12.19 12.86 102.22
C ALA A 335 -11.15 12.70 101.12
N THR A 336 -9.88 12.75 101.49
CA THR A 336 -8.77 12.25 100.70
C THR A 336 -8.86 10.69 100.72
N LEU A 337 -8.29 9.83 99.88
CA LEU A 337 -7.35 9.88 98.74
C LEU A 337 -7.54 8.51 97.99
N LEU A 338 -7.17 8.24 96.75
CA LEU A 338 -5.79 7.87 96.45
C LEU A 338 -5.70 7.32 95.04
N LEU A 339 -4.70 7.90 94.40
CA LEU A 339 -4.00 7.47 93.21
C LEU A 339 -3.64 5.99 93.24
N MET A 340 -3.65 5.43 92.05
CA MET A 340 -2.76 4.35 91.72
C MET A 340 -2.11 4.58 90.34
N TYR A 341 -0.95 3.96 90.17
CA TYR A 341 -0.16 3.96 88.93
C TYR A 341 -0.62 2.83 88.03
#